data_AF-M7Z4H4-F1
#
_entry.id   AF-M7Z4H4-F1
#
_cell.length_a   1.000
_cell.length_b   1.000
_cell.length_c   1.000
_cell.angle_alpha   90.00
_cell.angle_beta   90.00
_cell.angle_gamma   90.00
#
_symmetry.space_group_name_H-M   'P 1'
#
loop_
_entity.id
_entity.type
_entity.pdbx_description
1 polymer ?
#
loop_
_entity_poly.entity_id
_entity_poly.type
_entity_poly.pdbx_seq_one_letter_code
_entity_poly.pdbx_strand_id
1 'polypeptide(L)'
;MEWGVVSSSATAVFPPIDEILRVAEDLDGFKKRLRDLGADLGQALSDKLRAESKCERVRESISASAAVEALEATSDEDDTWRKDIEKSLCWYQNLLGFQAVDGGEGVKFVFDKVDLQSPEKEFSFSLKFDSDRYTSVLRCSPPVEDSEELMKDLNLTNDLVKFVRIIRQRFQAAALNGDLPVSPSVCSDASAIPISTPVIKSVDSRSKNDRDRSNSQSKNRKPALPAKRKASVLSAASPGSVRRSTRFVVTV
;
A
#
# COMPACT_ATOMS: atom_id res chain seq x y z
N MET A 1 -124.82 5.02 13.35
CA MET A 1 -124.78 3.67 13.95
C MET A 1 -124.42 2.74 12.80
N GLU A 2 -123.34 1.94 12.82
CA GLU A 2 -122.47 1.54 13.94
C GLU A 2 -120.98 1.60 13.57
N TRP A 3 -120.11 1.43 14.57
CA TRP A 3 -118.67 1.22 14.38
C TRP A 3 -118.36 -0.28 14.29
N GLY A 4 -117.94 -0.77 13.13
CA GLY A 4 -117.50 -2.16 12.93
C GLY A 4 -115.98 -2.29 12.91
N VAL A 5 -115.36 -2.61 14.05
CA VAL A 5 -113.94 -2.99 14.12
C VAL A 5 -113.79 -4.45 13.74
N VAL A 6 -113.06 -4.75 12.66
CA VAL A 6 -112.57 -6.10 12.37
C VAL A 6 -111.07 -6.14 12.63
N SER A 7 -110.70 -6.81 13.72
CA SER A 7 -109.31 -7.13 14.05
C SER A 7 -108.92 -8.43 13.33
N SER A 8 -107.92 -8.36 12.43
CA SER A 8 -107.28 -9.55 11.87
C SER A 8 -105.90 -9.72 12.47
N SER A 9 -105.76 -10.71 13.35
CA SER A 9 -104.53 -11.05 14.04
C SER A 9 -103.47 -11.61 13.08
N ALA A 10 -102.29 -10.98 13.04
CA ALA A 10 -101.13 -11.56 12.37
C ALA A 10 -100.51 -12.67 13.25
N THR A 11 -100.73 -13.93 12.87
CA THR A 11 -100.15 -15.07 13.56
C THR A 11 -98.66 -15.22 13.19
N ALA A 12 -97.77 -14.79 14.08
CA ALA A 12 -96.35 -15.13 13.98
C ALA A 12 -96.18 -16.63 14.26
N VAL A 13 -95.69 -17.38 13.27
CA VAL A 13 -95.32 -18.79 13.45
C VAL A 13 -93.97 -18.85 14.15
N PHE A 14 -93.97 -19.15 15.44
CA PHE A 14 -92.75 -19.41 16.20
C PHE A 14 -92.25 -20.84 15.91
N PRO A 15 -90.94 -21.06 15.72
CA PRO A 15 -90.39 -22.39 15.48
C PRO A 15 -90.55 -23.29 16.72
N PRO A 16 -90.66 -24.62 16.56
CA PRO A 16 -90.78 -25.55 17.66
C PRO A 16 -89.51 -25.56 18.52
N ILE A 17 -89.69 -25.76 19.84
CA ILE A 17 -88.64 -25.63 20.86
C ILE A 17 -87.45 -26.57 20.59
N ASP A 18 -87.72 -27.77 20.07
CA ASP A 18 -86.69 -28.78 19.76
C ASP A 18 -85.72 -28.33 18.65
N GLU A 19 -86.18 -27.52 17.69
CA GLU A 19 -85.34 -26.98 16.62
C GLU A 19 -84.41 -25.89 17.14
N ILE A 20 -84.89 -25.06 18.09
CA ILE A 20 -84.09 -24.06 18.80
C ILE A 20 -83.01 -24.74 19.65
N LEU A 21 -83.35 -25.83 20.34
CA LEU A 21 -82.40 -26.62 21.14
C LEU A 21 -81.27 -27.19 20.28
N ARG A 22 -81.59 -27.83 19.14
CA ARG A 22 -80.55 -28.38 18.24
C ARG A 22 -79.62 -27.29 17.70
N VAL A 23 -80.16 -26.12 17.33
CA VAL A 23 -79.35 -24.98 16.89
C VAL A 23 -78.45 -24.45 18.01
N ALA A 24 -78.87 -24.49 19.27
CA ALA A 24 -78.05 -24.10 20.41
C ALA A 24 -76.88 -25.08 20.67
N GLU A 25 -77.10 -26.39 20.49
CA GLU A 25 -76.06 -27.42 20.58
C GLU A 25 -75.01 -27.28 19.44
N ASP A 26 -75.46 -27.12 18.20
CA ASP A 26 -74.60 -26.87 17.04
C ASP A 26 -73.75 -25.59 17.23
N LEU A 27 -74.35 -24.54 17.81
CA LEU A 27 -73.67 -23.28 18.12
C LEU A 27 -72.58 -23.44 19.19
N ASP A 28 -72.80 -24.23 20.26
CA ASP A 28 -71.73 -24.50 21.23
C ASP A 28 -70.62 -25.38 20.64
N GLY A 29 -70.98 -26.37 19.80
CA GLY A 29 -70.02 -27.15 19.03
C GLY A 29 -69.13 -26.27 18.13
N PHE A 30 -69.72 -25.31 17.42
CA PHE A 30 -68.97 -24.33 16.62
C PHE A 30 -68.11 -23.42 17.50
N LYS A 31 -68.66 -22.91 18.61
CA LYS A 31 -67.94 -22.09 19.60
C LYS A 31 -66.77 -22.83 20.24
N LYS A 32 -66.85 -24.15 20.42
CA LYS A 32 -65.76 -25.00 20.88
C LYS A 32 -64.67 -25.10 19.81
N ARG A 33 -65.02 -25.44 18.58
CA ARG A 33 -64.07 -25.52 17.45
C ARG A 33 -63.33 -24.20 17.21
N LEU A 34 -63.98 -23.05 17.43
CA LEU A 34 -63.32 -21.74 17.38
C LEU A 34 -62.28 -21.53 18.50
N ARG A 35 -62.51 -22.05 19.71
CA ARG A 35 -61.51 -22.01 20.79
C ARG A 35 -60.32 -22.90 20.47
N ASP A 36 -60.60 -24.12 20.02
CA ASP A 36 -59.56 -25.11 19.68
C ASP A 36 -58.67 -24.59 18.53
N LEU A 37 -59.27 -24.08 17.45
CA LEU A 37 -58.55 -23.46 16.33
C LEU A 37 -57.76 -22.20 16.74
N GLY A 38 -58.28 -21.43 17.70
CA GLY A 38 -57.57 -20.27 18.27
C GLY A 38 -56.32 -20.69 19.07
N ALA A 39 -56.39 -21.81 19.80
CA ALA A 39 -55.24 -22.39 20.51
C ALA A 39 -54.19 -22.93 19.52
N ASP A 40 -54.61 -23.68 18.51
CA ASP A 40 -53.72 -24.22 17.46
C ASP A 40 -52.97 -23.09 16.72
N LEU A 41 -53.67 -22.01 16.37
CA LEU A 41 -53.06 -20.84 15.73
C LEU A 41 -52.05 -20.15 16.66
N GLY A 42 -52.38 -20.00 17.95
CA GLY A 42 -51.47 -19.45 18.95
C GLY A 42 -50.20 -20.28 19.14
N GLN A 43 -50.32 -21.61 19.15
CA GLN A 43 -49.20 -22.54 19.23
C GLN A 43 -48.34 -22.47 17.95
N ALA A 44 -48.97 -22.52 16.77
CA ALA A 44 -48.27 -22.46 15.49
C ALA A 44 -47.49 -21.14 15.29
N LEU A 45 -48.06 -20.00 15.72
CA LEU A 45 -47.35 -18.71 15.71
C LEU A 45 -46.18 -18.68 16.69
N SER A 46 -46.33 -19.30 17.87
CA SER A 46 -45.26 -19.40 18.87
C SER A 46 -44.09 -20.26 18.38
N ASP A 47 -44.38 -21.38 17.73
CA ASP A 47 -43.35 -22.25 17.15
C ASP A 47 -42.69 -21.64 15.91
N LYS A 48 -43.46 -20.94 15.07
CA LYS A 48 -42.91 -20.17 13.95
C LYS A 48 -41.92 -19.10 14.44
N LEU A 49 -42.31 -18.27 15.42
CA LEU A 49 -41.44 -17.22 15.98
C LEU A 49 -40.16 -17.82 16.58
N ARG A 50 -40.27 -18.98 17.24
CA ARG A 50 -39.13 -19.73 17.78
C ARG A 50 -38.21 -20.29 16.69
N ALA A 51 -38.77 -20.77 15.58
CA ALA A 51 -38.02 -21.26 14.43
C ALA A 51 -37.29 -20.11 13.70
N GLU A 52 -37.98 -19.01 13.42
CA GLU A 52 -37.38 -17.81 12.81
C GLU A 52 -36.22 -17.26 13.66
N SER A 53 -36.41 -17.14 14.98
CA SER A 53 -35.36 -16.71 15.92
C SER A 53 -34.14 -17.65 15.95
N LYS A 54 -34.32 -18.95 15.71
CA LYS A 54 -33.23 -19.93 15.59
C LYS A 54 -32.51 -19.81 14.25
N CYS A 55 -33.26 -19.67 13.16
CA CYS A 55 -32.69 -19.50 11.81
C CYS A 55 -31.83 -18.24 11.72
N GLU A 56 -32.27 -17.12 12.31
CA GLU A 56 -31.48 -15.88 12.29
C GLU A 56 -30.17 -16.04 13.07
N ARG A 57 -30.20 -16.63 14.28
CA ARG A 57 -28.98 -16.93 15.05
C ARG A 57 -28.01 -17.85 14.31
N VAL A 58 -28.52 -18.87 13.60
CA VAL A 58 -27.68 -19.76 12.78
C VAL A 58 -27.08 -18.99 11.60
N ARG A 59 -27.83 -18.10 10.97
CA ARG A 59 -27.35 -17.23 9.88
C ARG A 59 -26.26 -16.28 10.35
N GLU A 60 -26.44 -15.62 11.49
CA GLU A 60 -25.43 -14.77 12.13
C GLU A 60 -24.15 -15.56 12.42
N SER A 61 -24.28 -16.77 12.99
CA SER A 61 -23.14 -17.63 13.32
C SER A 61 -22.38 -18.11 12.08
N ILE A 62 -23.08 -18.45 10.99
CA ILE A 62 -22.44 -18.82 9.71
C ILE A 62 -21.73 -17.61 9.11
N SER A 63 -22.37 -16.43 9.13
CA SER A 63 -21.76 -15.19 8.62
C SER A 63 -20.52 -14.78 9.41
N ALA A 64 -20.50 -15.01 10.73
CA ALA A 64 -19.34 -14.77 11.57
C ALA A 64 -18.19 -15.76 11.25
N SER A 65 -18.48 -17.06 11.12
CA SER A 65 -17.47 -18.08 10.76
C SER A 65 -16.80 -17.77 9.42
N ALA A 66 -17.59 -17.48 8.38
CA ALA A 66 -17.07 -17.16 7.05
C ALA A 66 -16.23 -15.86 7.02
N ALA A 67 -16.50 -14.91 7.93
CA ALA A 67 -15.70 -13.70 8.07
C ALA A 67 -14.36 -13.96 8.77
N VAL A 68 -14.30 -14.92 9.71
CA VAL A 68 -13.05 -15.35 10.36
C VAL A 68 -12.17 -16.12 9.38
N GLU A 69 -12.73 -17.10 8.65
CA GLU A 69 -11.99 -17.87 7.63
C GLU A 69 -11.38 -16.96 6.55
N ALA A 70 -12.12 -15.92 6.11
CA ALA A 70 -11.61 -14.95 5.15
C ALA A 70 -10.46 -14.08 5.70
N LEU A 71 -10.48 -13.76 6.99
CA LEU A 71 -9.42 -12.99 7.66
C LEU A 71 -8.16 -13.84 7.85
N GLU A 72 -8.32 -15.10 8.28
CA GLU A 72 -7.21 -16.06 8.44
C GLU A 72 -6.48 -16.29 7.09
N ALA A 73 -7.23 -16.51 6.01
CA ALA A 73 -6.65 -16.66 4.68
C ALA A 73 -5.86 -15.42 4.20
N THR A 74 -6.29 -14.20 4.56
CA THR A 74 -5.49 -12.99 4.27
C THR A 74 -4.24 -12.89 5.16
N SER A 75 -4.32 -13.35 6.41
CA SER A 75 -3.18 -13.34 7.34
C SER A 75 -2.07 -14.28 6.88
N ASP A 76 -2.42 -15.47 6.37
CA ASP A 76 -1.43 -16.46 5.89
C ASP A 76 -0.64 -15.93 4.68
N GLU A 77 -1.32 -15.32 3.70
CA GLU A 77 -0.67 -14.71 2.52
C GLU A 77 0.20 -13.50 2.90
N ASP A 78 -0.26 -12.64 3.82
CA ASP A 78 0.55 -11.52 4.34
C ASP A 78 1.82 -12.02 5.05
N ASP A 79 1.73 -13.16 5.73
CA ASP A 79 2.83 -13.81 6.43
C ASP A 79 3.84 -14.49 5.49
N THR A 80 3.39 -15.10 4.38
CA THR A 80 4.30 -15.66 3.35
C THR A 80 5.05 -14.53 2.64
N TRP A 81 4.33 -13.48 2.21
CA TRP A 81 4.92 -12.28 1.63
C TRP A 81 5.96 -11.62 2.55
N ARG A 82 5.67 -11.46 3.84
CA ARG A 82 6.63 -10.91 4.82
C ARG A 82 7.89 -11.76 4.91
N LYS A 83 7.75 -13.09 4.99
CA LYS A 83 8.89 -14.04 5.03
C LYS A 83 9.72 -13.98 3.75
N ASP A 84 9.10 -13.75 2.60
CA ASP A 84 9.80 -13.66 1.31
C ASP A 84 10.49 -12.29 1.12
N ILE A 85 9.90 -11.18 1.60
CA ILE A 85 10.61 -9.91 1.75
C ILE A 85 11.87 -10.11 2.61
N GLU A 86 11.73 -10.69 3.81
CA GLU A 86 12.82 -10.85 4.76
C GLU A 86 13.97 -11.70 4.19
N LYS A 87 13.64 -12.84 3.55
CA LYS A 87 14.64 -13.66 2.81
C LYS A 87 15.34 -12.85 1.72
N SER A 88 14.59 -12.09 0.92
CA SER A 88 15.16 -11.29 -0.16
C SER A 88 16.06 -10.16 0.36
N LEU A 89 15.64 -9.48 1.43
CA LEU A 89 16.40 -8.42 2.09
C LEU A 89 17.71 -8.97 2.66
N CYS A 90 17.64 -10.07 3.40
CA CYS A 90 18.82 -10.77 3.91
C CYS A 90 19.76 -11.22 2.79
N TRP A 91 19.22 -11.74 1.67
CA TRP A 91 20.03 -12.10 0.50
C TRP A 91 20.73 -10.88 -0.12
N TYR A 92 20.03 -9.76 -0.30
CA TYR A 92 20.64 -8.53 -0.83
C TYR A 92 21.66 -7.92 0.13
N GLN A 93 21.39 -7.88 1.43
CA GLN A 93 22.33 -7.41 2.45
C GLN A 93 23.63 -8.22 2.40
N ASN A 94 23.51 -9.56 2.41
CA ASN A 94 24.64 -10.48 2.37
C ASN A 94 25.43 -10.40 1.05
N LEU A 95 24.73 -10.36 -0.10
CA LEU A 95 25.35 -10.31 -1.43
C LEU A 95 26.07 -8.98 -1.67
N LEU A 96 25.40 -7.86 -1.34
CA LEU A 96 25.95 -6.54 -1.61
C LEU A 96 26.95 -6.11 -0.54
N GLY A 97 26.88 -6.64 0.67
CA GLY A 97 27.58 -6.08 1.82
C GLY A 97 27.12 -4.64 2.09
N PHE A 98 25.81 -4.47 2.24
CA PHE A 98 25.18 -3.15 2.36
C PHE A 98 23.90 -3.22 3.17
N GLN A 99 23.81 -2.39 4.21
CA GLN A 99 22.65 -2.27 5.08
C GLN A 99 22.40 -0.82 5.49
N ALA A 100 21.15 -0.49 5.76
CA ALA A 100 20.74 0.76 6.40
C ALA A 100 20.24 0.45 7.80
N VAL A 101 20.74 1.16 8.80
CA VAL A 101 20.40 1.00 10.23
C VAL A 101 20.07 2.35 10.84
N ASP A 102 19.32 2.34 11.94
CA ASP A 102 18.97 3.55 12.67
C ASP A 102 20.22 4.21 13.27
N GLY A 103 20.50 5.44 12.85
CA GLY A 103 21.63 6.25 13.32
C GLY A 103 21.26 7.22 14.45
N GLY A 104 20.16 6.96 15.14
CA GLY A 104 19.57 7.81 16.20
C GLY A 104 18.89 9.06 15.64
N GLU A 105 19.65 9.99 15.08
CA GLU A 105 19.16 11.28 14.55
C GLU A 105 19.07 11.28 13.01
N GLY A 106 19.10 10.10 12.39
CA GLY A 106 19.11 9.89 10.94
C GLY A 106 19.35 8.42 10.59
N VAL A 107 19.63 8.11 9.33
CA VAL A 107 19.93 6.76 8.85
C VAL A 107 21.44 6.60 8.66
N LYS A 108 22.03 5.54 9.24
CA LYS A 108 23.42 5.12 8.99
C LYS A 108 23.41 4.04 7.92
N PHE A 109 24.09 4.29 6.82
CA PHE A 109 24.35 3.31 5.77
C PHE A 109 25.71 2.68 6.04
N VAL A 110 25.75 1.36 6.13
CA VAL A 110 26.95 0.56 6.40
C VAL A 110 27.22 -0.34 5.20
N PHE A 111 28.50 -0.41 4.81
CA PHE A 111 29.01 -1.35 3.84
C PHE A 111 30.05 -2.26 4.49
N ASP A 112 29.92 -3.55 4.23
CA ASP A 112 30.99 -4.55 4.34
C ASP A 112 31.44 -4.94 2.91
N LYS A 113 32.44 -5.82 2.78
CA LYS A 113 32.96 -6.31 1.48
C LYS A 113 33.33 -5.17 0.52
N VAL A 114 33.81 -4.06 1.07
CA VAL A 114 34.42 -2.94 0.34
C VAL A 114 35.90 -3.21 0.12
N ASP A 115 36.57 -3.65 1.19
CA ASP A 115 37.98 -4.03 1.22
C ASP A 115 38.08 -5.54 1.02
N LEU A 116 38.75 -5.98 -0.05
CA LEU A 116 38.90 -7.41 -0.36
C LEU A 116 39.92 -8.10 0.56
N GLN A 117 40.82 -7.35 1.20
CA GLN A 117 41.78 -7.88 2.19
C GLN A 117 41.13 -7.99 3.59
N SER A 118 40.10 -7.18 3.85
CA SER A 118 39.35 -7.21 5.10
C SER A 118 37.83 -7.12 4.83
N PRO A 119 37.17 -8.21 4.41
CA PRO A 119 35.75 -8.19 4.04
C PRO A 119 34.82 -7.76 5.17
N GLU A 120 35.19 -8.03 6.43
CA GLU A 120 34.45 -7.66 7.65
C GLU A 120 34.62 -6.18 8.05
N LYS A 121 35.49 -5.42 7.36
CA LYS A 121 35.77 -4.02 7.70
C LYS A 121 34.60 -3.14 7.28
N GLU A 122 33.94 -2.55 8.28
CA GLU A 122 32.84 -1.60 8.05
C GLU A 122 33.34 -0.27 7.47
N PHE A 123 32.68 0.18 6.41
CA PHE A 123 32.71 1.55 5.90
C PHE A 123 31.30 2.11 6.04
N SER A 124 31.12 3.37 6.43
CA SER A 124 29.77 3.89 6.64
C SER A 124 29.62 5.38 6.41
N PHE A 125 28.39 5.80 6.12
CA PHE A 125 28.00 7.21 6.14
C PHE A 125 26.64 7.39 6.82
N SER A 126 26.40 8.56 7.41
CA SER A 126 25.09 8.92 7.97
C SER A 126 24.42 10.05 7.20
N LEU A 127 23.14 9.90 6.91
CA LEU A 127 22.27 10.95 6.39
C LEU A 127 21.19 11.30 7.42
N LYS A 128 21.08 12.58 7.75
CA LYS A 128 19.90 13.14 8.41
C LYS A 128 19.06 13.86 7.37
N PHE A 129 17.75 13.80 7.54
CA PHE A 129 16.77 14.47 6.70
C PHE A 129 15.92 15.37 7.60
N ASP A 130 15.79 16.64 7.23
CA ASP A 130 14.92 17.60 7.91
C ASP A 130 14.05 18.27 6.86
N SER A 131 12.74 18.20 7.09
CA SER A 131 11.70 18.86 6.30
C SER A 131 11.70 18.48 4.81
N ASP A 132 12.55 19.12 4.01
CA ASP A 132 12.62 19.01 2.56
C ASP A 132 14.00 18.60 2.02
N ARG A 133 15.03 18.52 2.86
CA ARG A 133 16.44 18.37 2.44
C ARG A 133 17.26 17.48 3.39
N TYR A 134 18.35 16.93 2.85
CA TYR A 134 19.39 16.30 3.65
C TYR A 134 20.22 17.39 4.34
N THR A 135 20.03 17.53 5.65
CA THR A 135 20.55 18.66 6.46
C THR A 135 21.86 18.39 7.19
N SER A 136 22.28 17.12 7.33
CA SER A 136 23.56 16.81 7.95
C SER A 136 24.73 16.96 7.00
N VAL A 137 25.82 17.56 7.50
CA VAL A 137 27.17 17.26 7.01
C VAL A 137 27.34 15.74 6.96
N LEU A 138 27.61 15.21 5.77
CA LEU A 138 27.80 13.78 5.54
C LEU A 138 28.96 13.24 6.38
N ARG A 139 28.65 12.51 7.46
CA ARG A 139 29.68 11.87 8.29
C ARG A 139 30.05 10.54 7.67
N CYS A 140 31.11 10.52 6.87
CA CYS A 140 31.74 9.30 6.36
C CYS A 140 32.80 8.78 7.35
N SER A 141 32.87 7.46 7.50
CA SER A 141 33.94 6.73 8.17
C SER A 141 34.42 5.60 7.25
N PRO A 142 35.64 5.68 6.67
CA PRO A 142 36.59 6.78 6.73
C PRO A 142 36.08 8.06 6.03
N PRO A 143 36.70 9.23 6.22
CA PRO A 143 36.30 10.47 5.54
C PRO A 143 36.35 10.37 4.01
N VAL A 144 35.51 11.14 3.33
CA VAL A 144 35.44 11.23 1.86
C VAL A 144 35.63 12.68 1.44
N GLU A 145 36.62 12.96 0.59
CA GLU A 145 37.09 14.31 0.24
C GLU A 145 36.00 15.15 -0.45
N ASP A 146 35.25 14.57 -1.40
CA ASP A 146 34.20 15.23 -2.18
C ASP A 146 32.80 15.15 -1.53
N SER A 147 32.73 14.76 -0.26
CA SER A 147 31.47 14.55 0.48
C SER A 147 30.50 15.74 0.45
N GLU A 148 31.00 16.97 0.48
CA GLU A 148 30.16 18.19 0.42
C GLU A 148 29.57 18.43 -0.99
N GLU A 149 30.31 18.12 -2.06
CA GLU A 149 29.83 18.23 -3.44
C GLU A 149 28.77 17.16 -3.71
N LEU A 150 29.03 15.91 -3.30
CA LEU A 150 28.06 14.82 -3.39
C LEU A 150 26.77 15.11 -2.61
N MET A 151 26.87 15.81 -1.47
CA MET A 151 25.71 16.22 -0.68
C MET A 151 24.87 17.31 -1.38
N LYS A 152 25.51 18.23 -2.10
CA LYS A 152 24.83 19.23 -2.96
C LYS A 152 24.14 18.53 -4.13
N ASP A 153 24.85 17.62 -4.80
CA ASP A 153 24.33 16.81 -5.91
C ASP A 153 23.11 15.97 -5.49
N LEU A 154 23.14 15.34 -4.31
CA LEU A 154 22.01 14.59 -3.78
C LEU A 154 20.81 15.49 -3.48
N ASN A 155 21.03 16.66 -2.85
CA ASN A 155 19.94 17.61 -2.59
C ASN A 155 19.35 18.22 -3.87
N LEU A 156 20.11 18.30 -4.97
CA LEU A 156 19.63 18.80 -6.27
C LEU A 156 18.91 17.74 -7.11
N THR A 157 19.34 16.48 -7.04
CA THR A 157 18.85 15.39 -7.92
C THR A 157 17.90 14.43 -7.23
N ASN A 158 17.96 14.35 -5.90
CA ASN A 158 17.35 13.32 -5.05
C ASN A 158 17.72 11.87 -5.46
N ASP A 159 18.83 11.68 -6.17
CA ASP A 159 19.29 10.36 -6.63
C ASP A 159 20.17 9.67 -5.57
N LEU A 160 19.50 9.13 -4.54
CA LEU A 160 20.16 8.38 -3.47
C LEU A 160 20.90 7.14 -4.00
N VAL A 161 20.44 6.53 -5.10
CA VAL A 161 21.07 5.33 -5.68
C VAL A 161 22.42 5.67 -6.32
N LYS A 162 22.50 6.77 -7.10
CA LYS A 162 23.75 7.32 -7.62
C LYS A 162 24.69 7.71 -6.48
N PHE A 163 24.17 8.40 -5.47
CA PHE A 163 24.95 8.83 -4.30
C PHE A 163 25.58 7.65 -3.54
N VAL A 164 24.78 6.64 -3.16
CA VAL A 164 25.24 5.41 -2.50
C VAL A 164 26.34 4.71 -3.31
N ARG A 165 26.19 4.65 -4.65
CA ARG A 165 27.19 4.05 -5.56
C ARG A 165 28.51 4.83 -5.55
N ILE A 166 28.47 6.17 -5.62
CA ILE A 166 29.68 6.99 -5.61
C ILE A 166 30.39 6.88 -4.26
N ILE A 167 29.66 6.96 -3.13
CA ILE A 167 30.26 6.80 -1.80
C ILE A 167 30.95 5.43 -1.66
N ARG A 168 30.34 4.34 -2.15
CA ARG A 168 31.01 3.03 -2.17
C ARG A 168 32.29 3.03 -3.02
N GLN A 169 32.30 3.69 -4.18
CA GLN A 169 33.51 3.82 -5.01
C GLN A 169 34.61 4.61 -4.29
N ARG A 170 34.26 5.69 -3.57
CA ARG A 170 35.21 6.46 -2.74
C ARG A 170 35.79 5.60 -1.62
N PHE A 171 34.97 4.80 -0.95
CA PHE A 171 35.43 3.84 0.06
C PHE A 171 36.33 2.74 -0.52
N GLN A 172 36.04 2.22 -1.71
CA GLN A 172 36.91 1.27 -2.41
C GLN A 172 38.27 1.88 -2.74
N ALA A 173 38.31 3.12 -3.24
CA ALA A 173 39.57 3.84 -3.49
C ALA A 173 40.35 4.08 -2.19
N ALA A 174 39.67 4.48 -1.10
CA ALA A 174 40.30 4.67 0.21
C ALA A 174 40.86 3.34 0.80
N ALA A 175 40.18 2.20 0.57
CA ALA A 175 40.67 0.90 0.98
C ALA A 175 41.96 0.51 0.24
N LEU A 176 42.02 0.73 -1.07
CA LEU A 176 43.22 0.47 -1.89
C LEU A 176 44.41 1.37 -1.55
N ASN A 177 44.16 2.62 -1.14
CA ASN A 177 45.20 3.59 -0.81
C ASN A 177 45.66 3.53 0.67
N GLY A 178 44.98 2.76 1.52
CA GLY A 178 45.11 2.80 2.98
C GLY A 178 46.37 2.16 3.58
N ASP A 179 47.33 1.74 2.76
CA ASP A 179 48.54 0.99 3.17
C ASP A 179 49.83 1.84 3.14
N LEU A 180 49.72 3.16 2.98
CA LEU A 180 50.84 4.10 2.98
C LEU A 180 50.94 4.88 4.32
N PRO A 181 51.99 4.65 5.13
CA PRO A 181 52.20 5.41 6.36
C PRO A 181 52.75 6.80 6.04
N VAL A 182 51.85 7.79 5.88
CA VAL A 182 52.24 9.21 5.84
C VAL A 182 52.56 9.67 7.27
N SER A 183 53.80 9.45 7.70
CA SER A 183 54.35 10.12 8.87
C SER A 183 54.48 11.62 8.59
N PRO A 184 53.91 12.52 9.42
CA PRO A 184 54.12 13.95 9.26
C PRO A 184 55.56 14.28 9.67
N SER A 185 56.43 14.54 8.69
CA SER A 185 57.76 15.07 8.95
C SER A 185 57.65 16.49 9.50
N VAL A 186 57.78 16.63 10.82
CA VAL A 186 57.85 17.93 11.49
C VAL A 186 59.11 18.66 11.03
N CYS A 187 58.94 19.81 10.38
CA CYS A 187 59.98 20.79 10.15
C CYS A 187 59.39 22.20 10.33
N SER A 188 59.34 22.66 11.58
CA SER A 188 59.26 24.08 11.90
C SER A 188 60.67 24.60 12.12
N ASP A 189 61.12 25.59 11.35
CA ASP A 189 61.42 26.92 11.90
C ASP A 189 61.58 27.97 10.78
N ALA A 190 61.75 29.24 11.15
CA ALA A 190 61.32 30.39 10.36
C ALA A 190 62.40 31.16 9.58
N SER A 191 61.90 31.93 8.60
CA SER A 191 62.35 33.28 8.19
C SER A 191 63.80 33.51 7.70
N ALA A 192 63.93 33.76 6.38
CA ALA A 192 64.35 35.08 5.85
C ALA A 192 64.36 35.12 4.30
N ILE A 193 63.97 36.28 3.74
CA ILE A 193 64.02 36.71 2.32
C ILE A 193 64.47 38.20 2.36
N PRO A 194 65.11 38.84 1.34
CA PRO A 194 65.53 38.41 -0.01
C PRO A 194 67.05 38.61 -0.28
N ILE A 195 67.52 38.44 -1.54
CA ILE A 195 68.17 39.53 -2.34
C ILE A 195 68.59 39.06 -3.78
N SER A 196 68.42 39.98 -4.73
CA SER A 196 69.02 40.10 -6.08
C SER A 196 68.69 39.12 -7.23
N THR A 197 67.95 39.68 -8.19
CA THR A 197 68.04 39.43 -9.63
C THR A 197 69.44 39.67 -10.22
N PRO A 198 69.69 39.11 -11.41
CA PRO A 198 70.25 39.95 -12.47
C PRO A 198 69.45 39.87 -13.79
N VAL A 199 69.43 41.02 -14.49
CA VAL A 199 69.12 41.19 -15.93
C VAL A 199 70.23 40.46 -16.72
N ILE A 200 70.13 39.90 -17.94
CA ILE A 200 69.72 40.37 -19.30
C ILE A 200 69.53 39.07 -20.15
N LYS A 201 68.91 38.97 -21.34
CA LYS A 201 68.72 39.88 -22.50
C LYS A 201 67.34 39.69 -23.15
N SER A 202 66.99 40.59 -24.08
CA SER A 202 65.88 40.47 -25.03
C SER A 202 66.37 39.87 -26.37
N VAL A 203 65.55 39.03 -27.01
CA VAL A 203 65.54 38.79 -28.47
C VAL A 203 64.08 38.74 -28.92
N ASP A 204 63.77 39.53 -29.95
CA ASP A 204 62.44 39.65 -30.57
C ASP A 204 62.20 38.53 -31.59
N SER A 205 60.99 37.98 -31.62
CA SER A 205 60.47 37.18 -32.75
C SER A 205 58.94 37.24 -32.77
N ARG A 206 58.44 38.46 -32.97
CA ARG A 206 57.10 38.79 -33.42
C ARG A 206 56.60 37.89 -34.56
N SER A 207 55.73 36.94 -34.26
CA SER A 207 54.70 36.46 -35.20
C SER A 207 53.32 36.81 -34.65
N LYS A 208 52.38 37.06 -35.55
CA LYS A 208 51.17 37.85 -35.29
C LYS A 208 49.96 37.15 -35.92
N ASN A 209 48.77 37.46 -35.41
CA ASN A 209 47.46 37.16 -36.00
C ASN A 209 47.01 35.68 -35.90
N ASP A 210 45.72 35.36 -35.79
CA ASP A 210 44.59 36.19 -35.35
C ASP A 210 43.43 35.37 -34.78
N ARG A 211 42.50 36.11 -34.18
CA ARG A 211 41.22 35.73 -33.56
C ARG A 211 40.32 34.74 -34.32
N ASP A 212 39.49 34.06 -33.51
CA ASP A 212 38.07 33.69 -33.71
C ASP A 212 37.62 33.00 -35.02
N ARG A 213 36.70 32.03 -34.87
CA ARG A 213 35.28 32.15 -35.33
C ARG A 213 34.62 30.80 -35.64
N SER A 214 33.75 30.39 -34.73
CA SER A 214 32.39 29.87 -34.96
C SER A 214 32.08 28.81 -36.05
N ASN A 215 31.36 27.77 -35.58
CA ASN A 215 30.04 27.32 -36.08
C ASN A 215 29.91 26.03 -36.95
N SER A 216 29.09 25.12 -36.42
CA SER A 216 27.98 24.37 -37.07
C SER A 216 28.18 23.53 -38.35
N GLN A 217 27.88 22.23 -38.23
CA GLN A 217 26.80 21.50 -38.93
C GLN A 217 26.68 20.11 -38.25
N SER A 218 25.59 19.66 -37.63
CA SER A 218 24.13 19.71 -37.90
C SER A 218 23.65 18.79 -39.04
N LYS A 219 22.98 17.70 -38.65
CA LYS A 219 21.96 16.91 -39.38
C LYS A 219 21.53 15.72 -38.49
N ASN A 220 20.62 15.94 -37.53
CA ASN A 220 19.18 15.70 -37.66
C ASN A 220 18.77 14.38 -38.32
N ARG A 221 18.13 13.49 -37.53
CA ARG A 221 16.77 12.98 -37.76
C ARG A 221 16.19 12.24 -36.54
N LYS A 222 15.30 12.91 -35.81
CA LYS A 222 14.08 12.30 -35.24
C LYS A 222 12.90 12.73 -36.10
N PRO A 223 11.89 11.87 -36.28
CA PRO A 223 10.56 12.16 -35.73
C PRO A 223 9.85 10.86 -35.26
N ALA A 224 8.70 10.87 -34.57
CA ALA A 224 8.07 11.83 -33.66
C ALA A 224 6.94 11.08 -32.90
N LEU A 225 6.54 11.55 -31.72
CA LEU A 225 5.34 11.07 -31.04
C LEU A 225 4.07 11.69 -31.67
N PRO A 226 2.93 10.98 -31.74
CA PRO A 226 1.63 11.60 -31.92
C PRO A 226 0.97 11.89 -30.56
N ALA A 227 0.65 13.16 -30.31
CA ALA A 227 -0.21 13.57 -29.20
C ALA A 227 -1.60 13.98 -29.71
N LYS A 228 -2.66 13.53 -29.02
CA LYS A 228 -4.08 13.93 -29.09
C LYS A 228 -4.83 13.13 -28.01
N ARG A 229 -5.88 13.61 -27.32
CA ARG A 229 -6.51 14.93 -27.22
C ARG A 229 -7.42 14.90 -25.95
N LYS A 230 -7.66 16.01 -25.26
CA LYS A 230 -8.68 16.06 -24.19
C LYS A 230 -10.10 16.04 -24.77
N ALA A 231 -11.03 15.35 -24.10
CA ALA A 231 -12.48 15.52 -24.20
C ALA A 231 -13.13 15.07 -22.87
N SER A 232 -14.38 15.47 -22.63
CA SER A 232 -14.98 15.50 -21.29
C SER A 232 -16.33 14.75 -21.23
N VAL A 233 -16.67 14.26 -20.03
CA VAL A 233 -18.05 14.14 -19.48
C VAL A 233 -18.94 12.94 -19.93
N LEU A 234 -19.69 12.43 -18.94
CA LEU A 234 -20.78 11.40 -18.92
C LEU A 234 -20.45 9.91 -18.71
N SER A 235 -21.24 9.32 -17.80
CA SER A 235 -21.36 7.90 -17.45
C SER A 235 -22.20 7.10 -18.45
N ALA A 236 -21.93 5.80 -18.61
CA ALA A 236 -22.97 4.78 -18.82
C ALA A 236 -22.46 3.32 -18.64
N ALA A 237 -23.23 2.55 -17.87
CA ALA A 237 -23.53 1.11 -17.97
C ALA A 237 -22.46 0.04 -18.32
N SER A 238 -22.40 -0.99 -17.45
CA SER A 238 -21.95 -2.35 -17.78
C SER A 238 -22.83 -3.03 -18.84
N PRO A 239 -22.33 -4.10 -19.48
CA PRO A 239 -22.99 -5.40 -19.28
C PRO A 239 -22.00 -6.55 -19.00
N GLY A 240 -22.51 -7.63 -18.40
CA GLY A 240 -21.71 -8.70 -17.80
C GLY A 240 -21.11 -9.73 -18.77
N SER A 241 -20.12 -10.47 -18.29
CA SER A 241 -19.53 -11.62 -18.98
C SER A 241 -20.07 -12.95 -18.43
N VAL A 242 -20.33 -13.89 -19.35
CA VAL A 242 -21.10 -15.11 -19.10
C VAL A 242 -20.23 -16.22 -18.52
N ARG A 243 -20.66 -16.83 -17.41
CA ARG A 243 -20.10 -18.09 -16.89
C ARG A 243 -20.26 -19.20 -17.93
N ARG A 244 -19.17 -19.86 -18.33
CA ARG A 244 -19.24 -21.12 -19.09
C ARG A 244 -18.57 -22.25 -18.29
N SER A 245 -19.41 -23.09 -17.69
CA SER A 245 -19.01 -24.33 -17.02
C SER A 245 -18.82 -25.44 -18.04
N THR A 246 -17.74 -26.20 -17.93
CA THR A 246 -17.51 -27.44 -18.68
C THR A 246 -17.87 -28.64 -17.79
N ARG A 247 -18.90 -29.40 -18.19
CA ARG A 247 -19.17 -30.74 -17.63
C ARG A 247 -18.29 -31.75 -18.36
N PHE A 248 -17.63 -32.64 -17.64
CA PHE A 248 -17.10 -33.89 -18.19
C PHE A 248 -18.10 -35.02 -17.95
N VAL A 249 -18.32 -35.86 -18.97
CA VAL A 249 -19.12 -37.08 -18.89
C VAL A 249 -18.34 -38.24 -19.53
N VAL A 250 -17.97 -39.20 -18.67
CA VAL A 250 -17.95 -40.67 -18.84
C VAL A 250 -17.65 -41.28 -20.22
N THR A 251 -16.62 -42.11 -20.25
CA THR A 251 -16.60 -43.51 -20.78
C THR A 251 -15.30 -44.17 -20.26
N VAL A 252 -15.19 -45.48 -20.01
CA VAL A 252 -16.04 -46.65 -20.32
C VAL A 252 -16.36 -47.44 -19.05
#